data_AF-A0A3Q3G4D8-F1
#
_entry.id   AF-A0A3Q3G4D8-F1
#
_cell.length_a   1.000
_cell.length_b   1.000
_cell.length_c   1.000
_cell.angle_alpha   90.00
_cell.angle_beta   90.00
_cell.angle_gamma   90.00
#
_symmetry.space_group_name_H-M   'P 1'
#
loop_
_entity.id
_entity.type
_entity.pdbx_description
1 polymer ?
#
loop_
_entity_poly.entity_id
_entity_poly.type
_entity_poly.pdbx_seq_one_letter_code
_entity_poly.pdbx_strand_id
1 'polypeptide(L)'
;LETHPIIQCIIDNDLEELQKLLQDNSIDQVYPCKKWNDDITPLIAAVINHKRNICTYLLQRGANPDVPSQNGFTPLHYVSLSKAPLRFVKKLLEAKAHLNVCYLQQPLTPLHTAAIKDREDVLKELIDAGALVTLFPINYPESSTHNKQLSQMIHVLLNSSNKHGENSLWLKLPQPVIILKINIFSFTKRSGNISTL
;
A
#
# COMPACT_ATOMS: atom_id res chain seq x y z
N LEU A 1 21.36 5.25 15.66
CA LEU A 1 21.68 5.49 14.25
C LEU A 1 21.14 6.86 13.86
N GLU A 2 21.93 7.65 13.14
CA GLU A 2 21.51 8.95 12.62
C GLU A 2 20.88 8.81 11.23
N THR A 3 20.11 9.82 10.81
CA THR A 3 19.56 9.85 9.45
C THR A 3 20.70 10.11 8.46
N HIS A 4 20.82 9.29 7.42
CA HIS A 4 21.84 9.45 6.40
C HIS A 4 21.68 10.77 5.64
N PRO A 5 22.77 11.45 5.21
CA PRO A 5 22.69 12.74 4.50
C PRO A 5 21.77 12.74 3.28
N ILE A 6 21.74 11.66 2.49
CA ILE A 6 20.81 11.51 1.35
C ILE A 6 19.34 11.56 1.78
N ILE A 7 19.00 10.96 2.92
CA ILE A 7 17.63 11.01 3.44
C ILE A 7 17.35 12.39 4.04
N GLN A 8 18.35 12.99 4.67
CA GLN A 8 18.24 14.31 5.28
C GLN A 8 17.98 15.41 4.25
N CYS A 9 18.71 15.46 3.13
CA CYS A 9 18.45 16.47 2.09
C CYS A 9 17.04 16.33 1.49
N ILE A 10 16.49 15.12 1.41
CA ILE A 10 15.09 14.90 0.98
C ILE A 10 14.11 15.48 2.01
N ILE A 11 14.33 15.24 3.31
CA ILE A 11 13.52 15.82 4.38
C ILE A 11 13.52 17.35 4.27
N ASP A 12 14.71 17.93 4.05
CA ASP A 12 14.96 19.36 3.95
C ASP A 12 14.52 19.96 2.60
N ASN A 13 14.10 19.10 1.65
CA ASN A 13 13.71 19.46 0.28
C ASN A 13 14.84 20.11 -0.53
N ASP A 14 16.08 19.71 -0.26
CA ASP A 14 17.28 20.15 -0.96
C ASP A 14 17.60 19.20 -2.13
N LEU A 15 17.07 19.55 -3.31
CA LEU A 15 17.29 18.77 -4.52
C LEU A 15 18.72 18.91 -5.06
N GLU A 16 19.36 20.07 -4.86
CA GLU A 16 20.72 20.32 -5.35
C GLU A 16 21.72 19.45 -4.60
N GLU A 17 21.59 19.36 -3.28
CA GLU A 17 22.44 18.50 -2.46
C GLU A 17 22.15 17.02 -2.72
N LEU A 18 20.89 16.64 -2.89
CA LEU A 18 20.52 15.29 -3.32
C LEU A 18 21.20 14.91 -4.65
N GLN A 19 21.21 15.82 -5.62
CA GLN A 19 21.83 15.59 -6.92
C GLN A 19 23.35 15.35 -6.82
N LYS A 20 24.04 16.09 -5.96
CA LYS A 20 25.49 15.89 -5.71
C LYS A 20 25.73 14.54 -5.05
N LEU A 21 25.02 14.23 -3.97
CA LEU A 21 25.23 13.00 -3.22
C LEU A 21 24.95 11.75 -4.06
N LEU A 22 23.96 11.78 -4.96
CA LEU A 22 23.64 10.68 -5.88
C LEU A 22 24.67 10.47 -7.01
N GLN A 23 25.73 11.28 -7.12
CA GLN A 23 26.83 11.01 -8.05
C GLN A 23 27.69 9.82 -7.55
N ASP A 24 27.88 9.75 -6.23
CA ASP A 24 28.74 8.75 -5.58
C ASP A 24 27.93 7.64 -4.90
N ASN A 25 26.60 7.72 -4.95
CA ASN A 25 25.69 6.85 -4.20
C ASN A 25 24.61 6.26 -5.10
N SER A 26 24.24 5.00 -4.84
CA SER A 26 23.19 4.33 -5.59
C SER A 26 21.82 4.93 -5.27
N ILE A 27 21.05 5.23 -6.32
CA ILE A 27 19.68 5.77 -6.21
C ILE A 27 18.69 4.77 -5.57
N ASP A 28 18.99 3.48 -5.64
CA ASP A 28 18.15 2.38 -5.16
C ASP A 28 18.66 1.76 -3.85
N GLN A 29 19.80 2.20 -3.33
CA GLN A 29 20.29 1.71 -2.03
C GLN A 29 19.39 2.20 -0.90
N VAL A 30 19.26 1.39 0.15
CA VAL A 30 18.61 1.79 1.40
C VAL A 30 19.59 2.53 2.30
N TYR A 31 19.11 3.59 2.94
CA TYR A 31 19.88 4.44 3.83
C TYR A 31 19.15 4.62 5.17
N PRO A 32 19.87 4.68 6.29
CA PRO A 32 19.28 4.85 7.61
C PRO A 32 18.38 6.09 7.73
N CYS A 33 17.16 5.90 8.25
CA CYS A 33 16.24 6.96 8.60
C CYS A 33 15.84 6.87 10.07
N LYS A 34 16.43 7.73 10.92
CA LYS A 34 16.17 7.74 12.37
C LYS A 34 14.69 7.95 12.71
N LYS A 35 13.99 8.79 11.94
CA LYS A 35 12.57 9.12 12.14
C LYS A 35 11.65 7.91 11.97
N TRP A 36 11.99 7.01 11.03
CA TRP A 36 11.19 5.81 10.73
C TRP A 36 11.74 4.54 11.37
N ASN A 37 12.91 4.64 12.02
CA ASN A 37 13.62 3.49 12.60
C ASN A 37 13.74 2.33 11.60
N ASP A 38 14.11 2.68 10.36
CA ASP A 38 14.18 1.79 9.20
C ASP A 38 15.24 2.34 8.24
N ASP A 39 15.76 1.47 7.36
CA ASP A 39 16.60 1.88 6.25
C ASP A 39 15.74 1.92 4.99
N ILE A 40 15.72 3.06 4.33
CA ILE A 40 14.77 3.35 3.25
C ILE A 40 15.49 3.86 2.01
N THR A 41 14.92 3.65 0.83
CA THR A 41 15.44 4.25 -0.39
C THR A 41 15.16 5.76 -0.43
N PRO A 42 15.94 6.53 -1.24
CA PRO A 42 15.61 7.92 -1.56
C PRO A 42 14.16 8.09 -2.04
N LEU A 43 13.65 7.15 -2.84
CA LEU A 43 12.28 7.21 -3.34
C LEU A 43 11.24 7.06 -2.23
N ILE A 44 11.43 6.10 -1.31
CA ILE A 44 10.59 5.97 -0.11
C ILE A 44 10.65 7.27 0.70
N ALA A 45 11.84 7.84 0.91
CA ALA A 45 12.02 9.10 1.63
C ALA A 45 11.22 10.27 1.01
N ALA A 46 11.16 10.33 -0.31
CA ALA A 46 10.37 11.34 -1.01
C ALA A 46 8.86 11.15 -0.82
N VAL A 47 8.38 9.90 -0.78
CA VAL A 47 6.96 9.57 -0.51
C VAL A 47 6.57 9.93 0.92
N ILE A 48 7.34 9.47 1.92
CA ILE A 48 7.03 9.67 3.34
C ILE A 48 7.03 11.15 3.75
N ASN A 49 7.85 11.97 3.09
CA ASN A 49 7.98 13.40 3.35
C ASN A 49 7.20 14.25 2.32
N HIS A 50 6.39 13.61 1.47
CA HIS A 50 5.50 14.22 0.49
C HIS A 50 6.21 15.16 -0.51
N LYS A 51 7.48 14.89 -0.79
CA LYS A 51 8.34 15.69 -1.68
C LYS A 51 8.10 15.29 -3.13
N ARG A 52 7.00 15.80 -3.71
CA ARG A 52 6.56 15.45 -5.07
C ARG A 52 7.64 15.71 -6.13
N ASN A 53 8.32 16.86 -6.06
CA ASN A 53 9.34 17.24 -7.04
C ASN A 53 10.53 16.27 -7.00
N ILE A 54 11.00 15.94 -5.79
CA ILE A 54 12.07 14.96 -5.58
C ILE A 54 11.65 13.56 -6.04
N CYS A 55 10.44 13.11 -5.68
CA CYS A 55 9.92 11.82 -6.15
C CYS A 55 9.91 11.73 -7.68
N THR A 56 9.41 12.78 -8.35
CA THR A 56 9.40 12.84 -9.82
C THR A 56 10.82 12.79 -10.38
N TYR A 57 11.74 13.55 -9.80
CA TYR A 57 13.15 13.55 -10.20
C TYR A 57 13.78 12.15 -10.06
N LEU A 58 13.60 11.49 -8.92
CA LEU A 58 14.16 10.16 -8.66
C LEU A 58 13.65 9.13 -9.66
N LEU A 59 12.34 9.11 -9.93
CA LEU A 59 11.74 8.21 -10.92
C LEU A 59 12.26 8.49 -12.34
N GLN A 60 12.40 9.77 -12.73
CA GLN A 60 12.99 10.16 -14.02
C GLN A 60 14.46 9.75 -14.17
N ARG A 61 15.19 9.66 -13.04
CA ARG A 61 16.57 9.16 -12.98
C ARG A 61 16.67 7.64 -12.93
N GLY A 62 15.55 6.93 -13.01
CA GLY A 62 15.52 5.47 -13.07
C GLY A 62 15.46 4.78 -11.71
N ALA A 63 15.09 5.49 -10.63
CA ALA A 63 14.83 4.84 -9.35
C ALA A 63 13.76 3.74 -9.52
N ASN A 64 14.07 2.54 -9.05
CA ASN A 64 13.16 1.40 -9.14
C ASN A 64 12.04 1.54 -8.08
N PRO A 65 10.76 1.63 -8.49
CA PRO A 65 9.66 1.87 -7.57
C PRO A 65 9.28 0.67 -6.68
N ASP A 66 9.93 -0.47 -6.85
CA ASP A 66 9.66 -1.70 -6.09
C ASP A 66 10.72 -2.07 -5.08
N VAL A 67 11.82 -1.30 -5.00
CA VAL A 67 12.85 -1.54 -3.98
C VAL A 67 12.26 -1.26 -2.60
N PRO A 68 12.25 -2.27 -1.70
CA PRO A 68 11.65 -2.12 -0.39
C PRO A 68 12.58 -1.40 0.58
N SER A 69 12.02 -0.91 1.69
CA SER A 69 12.80 -0.64 2.89
C SER A 69 13.37 -1.91 3.50
N GLN A 70 14.24 -1.78 4.50
CA GLN A 70 14.78 -2.90 5.25
C GLN A 70 13.67 -3.71 5.96
N ASN A 71 12.56 -3.07 6.35
CA ASN A 71 11.36 -3.76 6.87
C ASN A 71 10.49 -4.44 5.79
N GLY A 72 10.88 -4.38 4.51
CA GLY A 72 10.15 -5.04 3.43
C GLY A 72 8.96 -4.25 2.88
N PHE A 73 8.90 -2.93 3.05
CA PHE A 73 7.80 -2.12 2.48
C PHE A 73 8.26 -1.31 1.26
N THR A 74 7.54 -1.44 0.15
CA THR A 74 7.81 -0.64 -1.07
C THR A 74 7.26 0.79 -0.97
N PRO A 75 7.69 1.72 -1.84
CA PRO A 75 7.09 3.04 -1.97
C PRO A 75 5.56 3.07 -1.98
N LEU A 76 4.89 2.13 -2.66
CA LEU A 76 3.43 2.04 -2.68
C LEU A 76 2.82 1.78 -1.29
N HIS A 77 3.46 0.96 -0.45
CA HIS A 77 3.02 0.74 0.93
C HIS A 77 3.09 2.05 1.73
N TYR A 78 4.18 2.79 1.56
CA TYR A 78 4.41 4.04 2.28
C TYR A 78 3.43 5.14 1.92
N VAL A 79 2.76 5.10 0.76
CA VAL A 79 1.70 6.07 0.45
C VAL A 79 0.59 6.02 1.52
N SER A 80 0.19 4.82 1.93
CA SER A 80 -0.81 4.62 2.98
C SER A 80 -0.22 4.83 4.37
N LEU A 81 0.95 4.24 4.66
CA LEU A 81 1.58 4.28 5.99
C LEU A 81 1.95 5.71 6.43
N SER A 82 2.38 6.56 5.50
CA SER A 82 2.75 7.96 5.78
C SER A 82 1.63 8.96 5.53
N LYS A 83 0.43 8.51 5.14
CA LYS A 83 -0.69 9.37 4.70
C LYS A 83 -0.32 10.29 3.53
N ALA A 84 0.55 9.84 2.62
CA ALA A 84 0.93 10.63 1.45
C ALA A 84 -0.27 10.86 0.50
N PRO A 85 -0.30 12.00 -0.22
CA PRO A 85 -1.36 12.30 -1.16
C PRO A 85 -1.50 11.24 -2.28
N LEU A 86 -2.73 10.95 -2.72
CA LEU A 86 -3.04 9.94 -3.75
C LEU A 86 -2.19 10.06 -5.04
N ARG A 87 -1.77 11.29 -5.39
CA ARG A 87 -0.91 11.55 -6.56
C ARG A 87 0.39 10.72 -6.58
N PHE A 88 0.88 10.29 -5.41
CA PHE A 88 2.05 9.42 -5.33
C PHE A 88 1.77 8.01 -5.83
N VAL A 89 0.55 7.47 -5.62
CA VAL A 89 0.13 6.20 -6.24
C VAL A 89 0.27 6.33 -7.75
N LYS A 90 -0.36 7.36 -8.35
CA LYS A 90 -0.34 7.58 -9.80
C LYS A 90 1.08 7.66 -10.36
N LYS A 91 1.98 8.42 -9.69
CA LYS A 91 3.38 8.53 -10.11
C LYS A 91 4.14 7.21 -10.03
N LEU A 92 3.91 6.41 -8.99
CA LEU A 92 4.52 5.10 -8.86
C LEU A 92 3.98 4.10 -9.91
N LEU A 93 2.67 4.15 -10.21
CA LEU A 93 2.07 3.33 -11.27
C LEU A 93 2.55 3.73 -12.68
N GLU A 94 2.70 5.03 -12.95
CA GLU A 94 3.34 5.52 -14.19
C GLU A 94 4.77 4.97 -14.34
N ALA A 95 5.48 4.80 -13.21
CA ALA A 95 6.79 4.16 -13.15
C ALA A 95 6.75 2.62 -13.14
N LYS A 96 5.58 2.01 -13.35
CA LYS A 96 5.35 0.55 -13.39
C LYS A 96 5.58 -0.17 -12.06
N ALA A 97 5.32 0.49 -10.93
CA ALA A 97 5.34 -0.15 -9.61
C ALA A 97 4.40 -1.37 -9.56
N HIS A 98 4.85 -2.46 -8.97
CA HIS A 98 4.07 -3.68 -8.81
C HIS A 98 3.03 -3.51 -7.69
N LEU A 99 1.77 -3.81 -8.02
CA LEU A 99 0.62 -3.61 -7.14
C LEU A 99 0.52 -4.64 -6.00
N ASN A 100 1.13 -5.82 -6.19
CA ASN A 100 0.92 -7.00 -5.36
C ASN A 100 2.17 -7.41 -4.57
N VAL A 101 3.13 -6.51 -4.40
CA VAL A 101 4.36 -6.81 -3.67
C VAL A 101 4.02 -7.11 -2.21
N CYS A 102 4.56 -8.21 -1.70
CA CYS A 102 4.32 -8.73 -0.37
C CYS A 102 5.57 -9.50 0.06
N TYR A 103 6.21 -9.10 1.16
CA TYR A 103 7.45 -9.73 1.64
C TYR A 103 7.17 -10.68 2.80
N LEU A 104 7.94 -11.78 2.92
CA LEU A 104 7.65 -12.85 3.88
C LEU A 104 7.67 -12.39 5.36
N GLN A 105 8.50 -11.42 5.69
CA GLN A 105 8.62 -10.90 7.06
C GLN A 105 7.47 -9.95 7.44
N GLN A 106 6.88 -9.29 6.45
CA GLN A 106 5.74 -8.38 6.59
C GLN A 106 4.80 -8.65 5.41
N PRO A 107 3.97 -9.72 5.49
CA PRO A 107 3.16 -10.15 4.38
C PRO A 107 1.95 -9.24 4.30
N LEU A 108 2.15 -7.98 3.92
CA LEU A 108 1.11 -7.00 3.62
C LEU A 108 1.35 -6.54 2.19
N THR A 109 0.27 -6.42 1.41
CA THR A 109 0.33 -5.76 0.10
C THR A 109 0.02 -4.27 0.29
N PRO A 110 0.29 -3.42 -0.72
CA PRO A 110 -0.16 -2.02 -0.68
C PRO A 110 -1.67 -1.88 -0.45
N LEU A 111 -2.46 -2.85 -0.91
CA LEU A 111 -3.90 -2.90 -0.67
C LEU A 111 -4.25 -3.12 0.80
N HIS A 112 -3.51 -3.99 1.49
CA HIS A 112 -3.69 -4.22 2.92
C HIS A 112 -3.29 -3.01 3.75
N THR A 113 -2.17 -2.34 3.43
CA THR A 113 -1.80 -1.12 4.16
C THR A 113 -2.78 0.02 3.93
N ALA A 114 -3.39 0.12 2.73
CA ALA A 114 -4.49 1.05 2.49
C ALA A 114 -5.69 0.74 3.38
N ALA A 115 -6.05 -0.54 3.52
CA ALA A 115 -7.14 -0.96 4.41
C ALA A 115 -6.87 -0.71 5.89
N ILE A 116 -5.69 -1.09 6.37
CA ILE A 116 -5.27 -0.90 7.77
C ILE A 116 -5.23 0.58 8.15
N LYS A 117 -4.95 1.45 7.18
CA LYS A 117 -4.84 2.91 7.37
C LYS A 117 -6.11 3.66 6.93
N ASP A 118 -7.22 2.99 6.64
CA ASP A 118 -8.49 3.60 6.20
C ASP A 118 -8.31 4.60 5.04
N ARG A 119 -7.49 4.23 4.03
CA ARG A 119 -7.20 5.03 2.84
C ARG A 119 -8.06 4.58 1.66
N GLU A 120 -9.34 4.95 1.68
CA GLU A 120 -10.31 4.55 0.65
C GLU A 120 -9.92 5.04 -0.74
N ASP A 121 -9.36 6.24 -0.82
CA ASP A 121 -8.82 6.84 -2.04
C ASP A 121 -7.72 5.97 -2.68
N VAL A 122 -6.76 5.52 -1.88
CA VAL A 122 -5.65 4.66 -2.33
C VAL A 122 -6.15 3.27 -2.68
N LEU A 123 -7.03 2.69 -1.85
CA LEU A 123 -7.57 1.36 -2.08
C LEU A 123 -8.36 1.29 -3.40
N LYS A 124 -9.18 2.31 -3.67
CA LYS A 124 -9.93 2.43 -4.92
C LYS A 124 -8.99 2.47 -6.13
N GLU A 125 -8.02 3.38 -6.11
CA GLU A 125 -7.06 3.56 -7.21
C GLU A 125 -6.23 2.29 -7.47
N LEU A 126 -5.80 1.58 -6.42
CA LEU A 126 -5.02 0.35 -6.58
C LEU A 126 -5.84 -0.76 -7.27
N ILE A 127 -7.11 -0.93 -6.91
CA ILE A 127 -7.95 -1.97 -7.54
C ILE A 127 -8.38 -1.56 -8.94
N ASP A 128 -8.68 -0.27 -9.18
CA ASP A 128 -8.90 0.25 -10.53
C ASP A 128 -7.68 0.01 -11.44
N ALA A 129 -6.46 0.05 -10.86
CA ALA A 129 -5.21 -0.30 -11.54
C ALA A 129 -4.96 -1.82 -11.67
N GLY A 130 -5.84 -2.68 -11.14
CA GLY A 130 -5.75 -4.14 -11.26
C GLY A 130 -5.03 -4.85 -10.11
N ALA A 131 -4.93 -4.23 -8.92
CA ALA A 131 -4.41 -4.90 -7.75
C ALA A 131 -5.28 -6.12 -7.39
N LEU A 132 -4.63 -7.22 -7.02
CA LEU A 132 -5.31 -8.43 -6.62
C LEU A 132 -5.84 -8.29 -5.20
N VAL A 133 -7.13 -8.60 -5.04
CA VAL A 133 -7.73 -8.76 -3.72
C VAL A 133 -7.40 -10.16 -3.22
N THR A 134 -6.27 -10.29 -2.52
CA THR A 134 -5.89 -11.56 -1.87
C THR A 134 -6.05 -11.43 -0.35
N LEU A 135 -6.32 -12.55 0.30
CA LEU A 135 -6.31 -12.65 1.77
C LEU A 135 -5.08 -13.44 2.18
N PHE A 136 -4.41 -13.03 3.26
CA PHE A 136 -3.28 -13.78 3.78
C PHE A 136 -3.72 -15.09 4.43
N PRO A 137 -2.89 -16.14 4.38
CA PRO A 137 -3.13 -17.34 5.15
C PRO A 137 -3.16 -17.01 6.66
N ILE A 138 -4.06 -17.66 7.42
CA ILE A 138 -4.35 -17.34 8.83
C ILE A 138 -3.22 -17.79 9.79
N ASN A 139 -2.09 -18.27 9.25
CA ASN A 139 -0.97 -18.79 10.03
C ASN A 139 0.01 -17.70 10.51
N TYR A 140 -0.15 -16.45 10.06
CA TYR A 140 0.61 -15.33 10.60
C TYR A 140 -0.18 -14.59 11.68
N PRO A 141 0.47 -14.20 12.79
CA PRO A 141 -0.13 -13.32 13.79
C PRO A 141 -0.75 -12.10 13.10
N GLU A 142 -1.94 -11.69 13.54
CA GLU A 142 -2.70 -10.54 13.02
C GLU A 142 -3.30 -10.67 11.60
N SER A 143 -3.00 -11.74 10.84
CA SER A 143 -3.58 -11.93 9.49
C SER A 143 -5.10 -11.94 9.48
N SER A 144 -5.73 -12.52 10.51
CA SER A 144 -7.19 -12.48 10.65
C SER A 144 -7.71 -11.04 10.74
N THR A 145 -7.04 -10.19 11.51
CA THR A 145 -7.39 -8.77 11.69
C THR A 145 -7.20 -7.98 10.40
N HIS A 146 -6.02 -8.08 9.77
CA HIS A 146 -5.73 -7.38 8.52
C HIS A 146 -6.67 -7.80 7.39
N ASN A 147 -6.91 -9.11 7.25
CA ASN A 147 -7.86 -9.65 6.30
C ASN A 147 -9.29 -9.17 6.59
N LYS A 148 -9.67 -9.00 7.86
CA LYS A 148 -10.98 -8.47 8.25
C LYS A 148 -11.12 -7.00 7.86
N GLN A 149 -10.11 -6.16 8.13
CA GLN A 149 -10.11 -4.75 7.74
C GLN A 149 -10.23 -4.58 6.23
N LEU A 150 -9.43 -5.32 5.45
CA LEU A 150 -9.52 -5.30 3.99
C LEU A 150 -10.93 -5.69 3.50
N SER A 151 -11.49 -6.76 4.07
CA SER A 151 -12.84 -7.21 3.69
C SER A 151 -13.91 -6.16 4.02
N GLN A 152 -13.85 -5.54 5.20
CA GLN A 152 -14.80 -4.51 5.63
C GLN A 152 -14.77 -3.30 4.72
N MET A 153 -13.57 -2.81 4.37
CA MET A 153 -13.42 -1.63 3.53
C MET A 153 -13.88 -1.87 2.09
N ILE A 154 -13.57 -3.04 1.53
CA ILE A 154 -14.11 -3.44 0.22
C ILE A 154 -15.65 -3.49 0.26
N HIS A 155 -16.23 -4.04 1.34
CA HIS A 155 -17.69 -4.06 1.51
C HIS A 155 -18.31 -2.65 1.54
N VAL A 156 -17.69 -1.71 2.25
CA VAL A 156 -18.13 -0.32 2.30
C VAL A 156 -18.09 0.32 0.90
N LEU A 157 -16.99 0.13 0.16
CA LEU A 157 -16.85 0.67 -1.19
C LEU A 157 -17.85 0.09 -2.19
N LEU A 158 -18.14 -1.21 -2.14
CA LEU A 158 -19.15 -1.83 -3.00
C LEU A 158 -20.56 -1.27 -2.71
N ASN A 159 -20.88 -1.06 -1.43
CA ASN A 159 -22.18 -0.54 -1.01
C ASN A 159 -22.36 0.96 -1.30
N SER A 160 -21.29 1.75 -1.30
CA SER A 160 -21.34 3.17 -1.68
C SER A 160 -21.43 3.35 -3.20
N SER A 161 -20.78 2.49 -3.98
CA SER A 161 -20.80 2.52 -5.45
C SER A 161 -22.20 2.23 -6.03
N ASN A 162 -22.95 1.32 -5.40
CA ASN A 162 -24.33 0.99 -5.81
C ASN A 162 -25.32 2.16 -5.66
N LYS A 163 -24.98 3.23 -4.93
CA LYS A 163 -25.83 4.43 -4.81
C LYS A 163 -25.67 5.42 -5.98
N HIS A 164 -24.61 5.29 -6.77
CA HIS A 164 -24.24 6.27 -7.80
C HIS A 164 -24.25 5.71 -9.24
N GLY A 165 -24.64 4.45 -9.45
CA GLY A 165 -24.81 3.88 -10.79
C GLY A 165 -23.52 3.73 -11.60
N GLU A 166 -22.35 3.88 -10.97
CA GLU A 166 -21.05 3.72 -11.63
C GLU A 166 -20.70 2.24 -11.74
N ASN A 167 -21.01 1.66 -12.89
CA ASN A 167 -20.48 0.38 -13.36
C ASN A 167 -19.01 0.56 -13.76
N SER A 168 -18.05 -0.09 -13.10
CA SER A 168 -16.70 -0.23 -13.66
C SER A 168 -15.91 -1.35 -12.97
N LEU A 169 -15.62 -2.45 -13.66
CA LEU A 169 -14.61 -3.48 -13.32
C LEU A 169 -14.79 -4.33 -12.03
N TRP A 170 -15.29 -3.78 -10.91
CA TRP A 170 -15.46 -4.46 -9.60
C TRP A 170 -16.35 -5.71 -9.64
N LEU A 171 -17.33 -5.71 -10.55
CA LEU A 171 -18.29 -6.81 -10.75
C LEU A 171 -17.73 -7.96 -11.63
N LYS A 172 -16.57 -7.76 -12.26
CA LYS A 172 -15.90 -8.75 -13.14
C LYS A 172 -14.77 -9.50 -12.45
N LEU A 173 -14.45 -9.19 -11.19
CA LEU A 173 -13.51 -9.97 -10.40
C LEU A 173 -14.02 -11.43 -10.33
N PRO A 174 -13.14 -12.44 -10.50
CA PRO A 174 -13.56 -13.82 -10.41
C PRO A 174 -14.25 -14.04 -9.05
N GLN A 175 -15.53 -14.37 -9.15
CA GLN A 175 -16.48 -14.56 -8.06
C GLN A 175 -15.98 -15.45 -6.89
N PRO A 176 -15.05 -16.43 -7.05
CA PRO A 176 -14.54 -17.18 -5.90
C PRO A 176 -13.87 -16.33 -4.80
N VAL A 177 -13.30 -15.16 -5.15
CA VAL A 177 -12.57 -14.30 -4.21
C VAL A 177 -13.50 -13.39 -3.40
N ILE A 178 -14.60 -12.93 -4.02
CA ILE A 178 -15.65 -12.14 -3.37
C ILE A 178 -16.57 -13.06 -2.54
N ILE A 179 -16.83 -14.29 -3.01
CA ILE A 179 -17.81 -15.21 -2.41
C ILE A 179 -17.31 -15.92 -1.14
N LEU A 180 -16.02 -16.25 -1.01
CA LEU A 180 -15.56 -17.08 0.12
C LEU A 180 -15.60 -16.37 1.48
N LYS A 181 -15.78 -15.04 1.54
CA LYS A 181 -15.94 -14.31 2.82
C LYS A 181 -17.32 -13.72 3.09
N ILE A 182 -18.17 -13.54 2.09
CA ILE A 182 -19.58 -13.20 2.35
C ILE A 182 -20.26 -14.35 3.11
N ASN A 183 -19.87 -15.60 2.83
CA ASN A 183 -20.36 -16.78 3.56
C ASN A 183 -19.83 -16.93 5.00
N ILE A 184 -18.78 -16.20 5.41
CA ILE A 184 -18.34 -16.22 6.82
C ILE A 184 -19.24 -15.30 7.67
N PHE A 185 -19.89 -14.30 7.07
CA PHE A 185 -20.86 -13.44 7.76
C PHE A 185 -22.30 -13.98 7.79
N SER A 186 -22.62 -15.03 7.02
CA SER A 186 -23.93 -15.69 7.07
C SER A 186 -24.03 -16.82 8.11
N PHE A 187 -22.95 -17.18 8.81
CA PHE A 187 -22.93 -18.36 9.71
C PHE A 187 -23.04 -18.10 11.22
N THR A 188 -23.27 -16.87 11.68
CA THR A 188 -23.52 -16.58 13.13
C THR A 188 -24.94 -16.13 13.46
N LYS A 189 -25.90 -16.28 12.53
CA LYS A 189 -27.34 -16.13 12.84
C LYS A 189 -28.16 -17.32 12.33
N ARG A 190 -28.02 -18.47 12.98
CA ARG A 190 -29.06 -19.51 13.11
C ARG A 190 -28.60 -20.63 14.07
N SER A 191 -28.47 -20.32 15.35
CA SER A 191 -29.02 -21.21 16.39
C SER A 191 -30.44 -20.68 16.61
N GLY A 192 -31.48 -21.30 16.08
CA GLY A 192 -31.92 -22.63 16.46
C GLY A 192 -33.24 -22.48 17.21
N ASN A 193 -34.25 -21.91 16.54
CA ASN A 193 -35.64 -22.17 16.92
C ASN A 193 -35.90 -23.62 16.53
N ILE A 194 -35.81 -24.52 17.50
CA ILE A 194 -36.39 -25.86 17.40
C ILE A 194 -37.74 -25.75 18.10
N SER A 195 -38.78 -25.58 17.31
CA SER A 195 -40.16 -25.83 17.72
C SER A 195 -40.71 -26.88 16.78
N THR A 196 -40.81 -28.12 17.25
CA THR A 196 -41.70 -29.12 16.67
C THR A 196 -42.18 -30.06 17.78
N LEU A 197 -43.49 -29.97 18.01
CA LEU A 197 -44.42 -30.85 18.76
C LEU A 197 -44.28 -30.88 20.29
#